data_AF-A0A2D9C9T7-F1
#
_entry.id   AF-A0A2D9C9T7-F1
#
_cell.length_a   1.000
_cell.length_b   1.000
_cell.length_c   1.000
_cell.angle_alpha   90.00
_cell.angle_beta   90.00
_cell.angle_gamma   90.00
#
_symmetry.space_group_name_H-M   'P 1'
#
loop_
_entity.id
_entity.type
_entity.pdbx_description
1 polymer ?
#
loop_
_entity_poly.entity_id
_entity_poly.type
_entity_poly.pdbx_seq_one_letter_code
_entity_poly.pdbx_strand_id
1 'polypeptide(L)'
;MKKPQKSLKAWTKQKWRTKSGKPSTQGSKSTGERYLPEKAIKALSSKEYAATTKAKRAATKKGKQVAKQPKKIAKKTAKYRKAK
;
A
#
# COMPACT_ATOMS: atom_id res chain seq x y z
N MET A 1 -28.99 -0.85 16.64
CA MET A 1 -27.66 -0.60 16.03
C MET A 1 -27.79 -0.45 14.51
N LYS A 2 -27.21 0.58 13.89
CA LYS A 2 -27.22 0.73 12.42
C LYS A 2 -26.45 -0.43 11.77
N LYS A 3 -26.93 -0.93 10.61
CA LYS A 3 -26.23 -1.99 9.85
C LYS A 3 -24.80 -1.53 9.53
N PRO A 4 -23.76 -2.36 9.78
CA PRO A 4 -22.39 -1.98 9.50
C PRO A 4 -22.18 -1.75 8.01
N GLN A 5 -21.48 -0.67 7.66
CA GLN A 5 -21.19 -0.30 6.28
C GLN A 5 -20.38 -1.41 5.59
N LYS A 6 -20.90 -1.92 4.47
CA LYS A 6 -20.29 -3.04 3.72
C LYS A 6 -18.82 -2.79 3.38
N SER A 7 -18.49 -1.56 2.97
CA SER A 7 -17.11 -1.19 2.62
C SER A 7 -16.16 -1.17 3.81
N LEU A 8 -16.62 -0.74 4.98
CA LEU A 8 -15.81 -0.76 6.20
C LEU A 8 -15.57 -2.20 6.64
N LYS A 9 -16.59 -3.05 6.63
CA LYS A 9 -16.46 -4.49 6.92
C LYS A 9 -15.47 -5.18 5.97
N ALA A 10 -15.52 -4.84 4.67
CA ALA A 10 -14.57 -5.36 3.69
C ALA A 10 -13.15 -4.86 3.95
N TRP A 11 -12.99 -3.57 4.28
CA TRP A 11 -11.69 -2.95 4.57
C TRP A 11 -11.04 -3.54 5.83
N THR A 12 -11.79 -3.71 6.93
CA THR A 12 -11.28 -4.29 8.19
C THR A 12 -10.86 -5.75 8.04
N LYS A 13 -11.48 -6.51 7.12
CA LYS A 13 -11.06 -7.89 6.80
C LYS A 13 -9.76 -7.97 6.00
N GLN A 14 -9.29 -6.88 5.41
CA GLN A 14 -8.04 -6.88 4.66
C GLN A 14 -6.84 -6.83 5.61
N LYS A 15 -5.84 -7.66 5.33
CA LYS A 15 -4.55 -7.57 5.99
C LYS A 15 -3.73 -6.49 5.31
N TRP A 16 -3.42 -5.40 6.01
CA TRP A 16 -2.60 -4.30 5.51
C TRP A 16 -1.18 -4.42 6.06
N ARG A 17 -0.17 -4.45 5.17
CA ARG A 17 1.23 -4.58 5.56
C ARG A 17 2.19 -4.02 4.51
N THR A 18 3.48 -4.01 4.83
CA THR A 18 4.57 -3.93 3.86
C THR A 18 4.99 -5.34 3.44
N LYS A 19 5.72 -5.49 2.33
CA LYS A 19 6.21 -6.79 1.87
C LYS A 19 7.18 -7.43 2.87
N SER A 20 8.04 -6.62 3.49
CA SER A 20 8.99 -7.08 4.50
C SER A 20 8.39 -7.29 5.89
N GLY A 21 7.17 -6.80 6.15
CA GLY A 21 6.58 -6.75 7.48
C GLY A 21 7.15 -5.64 8.39
N LYS A 22 8.22 -4.95 7.97
CA LYS A 22 8.79 -3.82 8.71
C LYS A 22 7.95 -2.56 8.56
N PRO A 23 8.03 -1.61 9.50
CA PRO A 23 7.35 -0.34 9.39
C PRO A 23 7.65 0.39 8.08
N SER A 24 6.65 1.09 7.58
CA SER A 24 6.77 1.87 6.35
C SER A 24 7.49 3.19 6.61
N THR A 25 7.02 3.99 7.56
CA THR A 25 7.55 5.33 7.88
C THR A 25 7.79 5.54 9.37
N GLN A 26 7.29 4.65 10.23
CA GLN A 26 7.36 4.82 11.68
C GLN A 26 8.61 4.18 12.27
N GLY A 27 9.32 4.92 13.13
CA GLY A 27 10.46 4.44 13.90
C GLY A 27 11.76 4.26 13.11
N SER A 28 12.82 3.95 13.84
CA SER A 28 14.19 3.75 13.34
C SER A 28 14.31 2.60 12.35
N LYS A 29 13.40 1.62 12.41
CA LYS A 29 13.35 0.45 11.51
C LYS A 29 12.50 0.70 10.25
N SER A 30 12.11 1.95 9.98
CA SER A 30 11.28 2.28 8.83
C SER A 30 12.03 2.05 7.51
N THR A 31 11.35 1.40 6.57
CA THR A 31 11.96 0.98 5.29
C THR A 31 11.59 1.87 4.12
N GLY A 32 10.60 2.75 4.26
CA GLY A 32 9.99 3.49 3.15
C GLY A 32 9.21 2.59 2.18
N GLU A 33 9.02 1.31 2.51
CA GLU A 33 8.23 0.37 1.71
C GLU A 33 6.78 0.81 1.59
N ARG A 34 6.10 0.40 0.52
CA ARG A 34 4.71 0.79 0.33
C ARG A 34 3.75 -0.07 1.16
N TYR A 35 2.92 0.60 1.94
CA TYR A 35 1.85 -0.02 2.73
C TYR A 35 0.64 -0.31 1.84
N LEU A 36 0.27 -1.57 1.70
CA LEU A 36 -0.76 -2.05 0.77
C LEU A 36 -1.52 -3.24 1.39
N PRO A 37 -2.74 -3.55 0.88
CA PRO A 37 -3.39 -4.83 1.20
C PRO A 37 -2.51 -6.00 0.78
N GLU A 38 -2.44 -7.05 1.59
CA GLU A 38 -1.61 -8.23 1.35
C GLU A 38 -1.90 -8.86 -0.03
N LYS A 39 -3.18 -8.95 -0.41
CA LYS A 39 -3.59 -9.45 -1.73
C LYS A 39 -3.03 -8.59 -2.87
N ALA A 40 -2.92 -7.28 -2.69
CA ALA A 40 -2.30 -6.40 -3.67
C ALA A 40 -0.80 -6.63 -3.76
N ILE A 41 -0.11 -6.87 -2.64
CA ILE A 41 1.33 -7.17 -2.62
C ILE A 41 1.61 -8.48 -3.35
N LYS A 42 0.81 -9.53 -3.10
CA LYS A 42 0.94 -10.84 -3.79
C LYS A 42 0.70 -10.76 -5.29
N ALA A 43 -0.10 -9.79 -5.75
CA ALA A 43 -0.40 -9.58 -7.17
C ALA A 43 0.67 -8.75 -7.92
N LEU A 44 1.61 -8.14 -7.20
CA LEU A 44 2.71 -7.38 -7.79
C LEU A 44 3.92 -8.28 -7.99
N SER A 45 4.57 -8.16 -9.14
CA SER A 45 5.91 -8.73 -9.30
C SER A 45 6.90 -8.03 -8.37
N SER A 46 8.01 -8.68 -8.07
CA SER A 46 9.10 -8.07 -7.30
C SER A 46 9.58 -6.75 -7.91
N LYS A 47 9.65 -6.67 -9.24
CA LYS A 47 10.03 -5.46 -9.98
C LYS A 47 9.00 -4.33 -9.83
N GLU A 48 7.70 -4.65 -9.90
CA GLU A 48 6.63 -3.68 -9.69
C GLU A 48 6.65 -3.15 -8.25
N TYR A 49 6.76 -4.04 -7.26
CA TYR A 49 6.82 -3.65 -5.85
C TYR A 49 8.06 -2.77 -5.55
N ALA A 50 9.22 -3.11 -6.13
CA ALA A 50 10.43 -2.30 -6.01
C ALA A 50 10.25 -0.92 -6.64
N ALA A 51 9.66 -0.83 -7.84
CA ALA A 51 9.42 0.45 -8.51
C ALA A 51 8.50 1.39 -7.71
N THR A 52 7.42 0.86 -7.13
CA THR A 52 6.51 1.67 -6.32
C THR A 52 7.11 2.10 -4.98
N THR A 53 7.98 1.26 -4.40
CA THR A 53 8.76 1.58 -3.19
C THR A 53 9.82 2.65 -3.49
N LYS A 54 10.56 2.53 -4.59
CA LYS A 54 11.52 3.55 -5.04
C LYS A 54 10.84 4.91 -5.23
N ALA A 55 9.67 4.93 -5.88
CA ALA A 55 8.88 6.15 -6.04
C ALA A 55 8.43 6.75 -4.69
N LYS A 56 8.09 5.90 -3.70
CA LYS A 56 7.75 6.36 -2.35
C LYS A 56 8.95 7.00 -1.68
N ARG A 57 10.07 6.29 -1.60
CA ARG A 57 11.32 6.79 -0.99
C ARG A 57 11.78 8.10 -1.62
N ALA A 58 11.71 8.21 -2.95
CA ALA A 58 12.08 9.43 -3.65
C ALA A 58 11.17 10.61 -3.30
N ALA A 59 9.86 10.40 -3.17
CA ALA A 59 8.93 11.44 -2.75
C ALA A 59 9.15 11.86 -1.29
N THR A 60 9.34 10.89 -0.40
CA THR A 60 9.66 11.14 1.02
C THR A 60 10.97 11.91 1.18
N LYS A 61 12.03 11.53 0.45
CA LYS A 61 13.31 12.27 0.45
C LYS A 61 13.14 13.73 -0.01
N LYS A 62 12.16 14.01 -0.88
CA LYS A 62 11.80 15.36 -1.33
C LYS A 62 10.85 16.09 -0.37
N GLY A 63 10.62 15.57 0.84
CA GLY A 63 9.71 16.17 1.83
C GLY A 63 8.23 16.10 1.45
N LYS A 64 7.84 15.32 0.43
CA LYS A 64 6.44 15.24 0.00
C LYS A 64 5.65 14.37 0.96
N GLN A 65 4.53 14.91 1.46
CA GLN A 65 3.58 14.17 2.29
C GLN A 65 2.92 13.01 1.51
N VAL A 66 2.73 13.17 0.20
CA VAL A 66 2.09 12.17 -0.68
C VAL A 66 3.02 11.70 -1.80
N ALA A 67 2.99 10.40 -2.07
CA ALA A 67 3.81 9.75 -3.10
C ALA A 67 2.96 9.02 -4.13
N LYS A 68 2.86 9.57 -5.35
CA LYS A 68 2.11 8.98 -6.46
C LYS A 68 2.71 7.62 -6.87
N GLN A 69 1.87 6.60 -6.99
CA GLN A 69 2.28 5.31 -7.54
C GLN A 69 2.44 5.40 -9.06
N PRO A 70 3.36 4.63 -9.68
CA PRO A 70 3.40 4.49 -11.13
C PRO A 70 2.03 4.04 -11.68
N LYS A 71 1.56 4.68 -12.76
CA LYS A 71 0.17 4.57 -13.24
C LYS A 71 -0.30 3.12 -13.42
N LYS A 72 0.53 2.24 -14.01
CA LYS A 72 0.20 0.82 -14.23
C LYS A 72 -0.01 0.06 -12.91
N ILE A 73 0.87 0.29 -11.93
CA ILE A 73 0.82 -0.33 -10.60
C ILE A 73 -0.37 0.20 -9.80
N ALA A 74 -0.64 1.51 -9.90
CA ALA A 74 -1.81 2.13 -9.27
C ALA A 74 -3.12 1.48 -9.73
N LYS A 75 -3.28 1.27 -11.04
CA LYS A 75 -4.45 0.59 -11.63
C LYS A 75 -4.58 -0.86 -11.13
N LYS A 76 -3.47 -1.61 -11.07
CA LYS A 76 -3.45 -2.99 -10.56
C LYS A 76 -3.85 -3.05 -9.08
N THR A 77 -3.22 -2.24 -8.22
CA THR A 77 -3.47 -2.23 -6.77
C THR A 77 -4.83 -1.65 -6.38
N ALA A 78 -5.41 -0.76 -7.19
CA ALA A 78 -6.74 -0.19 -6.94
C ALA A 78 -7.84 -1.25 -6.87
N LYS A 79 -7.76 -2.30 -7.69
CA LYS A 79 -8.75 -3.40 -7.70
C LYS A 79 -8.87 -4.12 -6.35
N TYR A 80 -7.79 -4.15 -5.57
CA TYR A 80 -7.74 -4.80 -4.26
C TYR A 80 -8.21 -3.91 -3.11
N ARG A 81 -8.30 -2.59 -3.33
CA ARG A 81 -8.76 -1.62 -2.32
C ARG A 81 -10.24 -1.30 -2.44
N LYS A 82 -10.87 -1.61 -3.58
CA LYS A 82 -12.31 -1.43 -3.74
C LYS A 82 -13.05 -2.44 -2.88
N ALA A 83 -13.97 -1.95 -2.06
CA ALA A 83 -14.98 -2.80 -1.45
C ALA A 83 -15.85 -3.41 -2.56
N LYS A 84 -16.12 -4.71 -2.46
CA LYS A 84 -17.16 -5.37 -3.25
C LYS A 84 -18.44 -5.38 -2.43
#